data_AF-A0A958T0L4-F1
#
_entry.id   AF-A0A958T0L4-F1
#
_cell.length_a   1.000
_cell.length_b   1.000
_cell.length_c   1.000
_cell.angle_alpha   90.00
_cell.angle_beta   90.00
_cell.angle_gamma   90.00
#
_symmetry.space_group_name_H-M   'P 1'
#
loop_
_entity.id
_entity.type
_entity.pdbx_description
1 polymer ?
#
loop_
_entity_poly.entity_id
_entity_poly.type
_entity_poly.pdbx_seq_one_letter_code
_entity_poly.pdbx_strand_id
1 'polypeptide(L)'
;TEMQTRAIIEAALNLKQRGIITKPEIMIPLVGTFEEFVAQENVIRETAELIFKERKDSVEYMVGTMIEIPRAALMANKIAERADFFSFGTNDLTQMTFGYSRDDAGKFLPIYLEKGILKHDPFEVLDQEGVGQLVAMGTERGRATNPRLKVGICGEHGGEPSSVEFCYNTGLDYVSCSPFRVPIARVAAAQAAIKNVLN
;
A
#
# COMPACT_ATOMS: atom_id res chain seq x y z
N THR A 1 -11.68 -3.87 14.69
CA THR A 1 -11.07 -5.00 13.96
C THR A 1 -11.95 -6.24 13.93
N GLU A 2 -12.40 -6.80 15.06
CA GLU A 2 -13.26 -8.00 15.09
C GLU A 2 -14.53 -7.86 14.24
N MET A 3 -15.34 -6.83 14.49
CA MET A 3 -16.59 -6.59 13.75
C MET A 3 -16.37 -6.47 12.23
N GLN A 4 -15.33 -5.72 11.81
CA GLN A 4 -15.00 -5.56 10.40
C GLN A 4 -14.50 -6.86 9.77
N THR A 5 -13.69 -7.63 10.49
CA THR A 5 -13.23 -8.95 10.04
C THR A 5 -14.41 -9.88 9.84
N ARG A 6 -15.34 -9.92 10.80
CA ARG A 6 -16.56 -10.72 10.69
C ARG A 6 -17.38 -10.33 9.47
N ALA A 7 -17.62 -9.04 9.27
CA ALA A 7 -18.36 -8.55 8.11
C ALA A 7 -17.70 -8.98 6.77
N ILE A 8 -16.38 -8.84 6.65
CA ILE A 8 -15.63 -9.20 5.43
C ILE A 8 -15.71 -10.71 5.17
N ILE A 9 -15.39 -11.53 6.18
CA ILE A 9 -15.31 -12.99 6.02
C ILE A 9 -16.68 -13.61 5.81
N GLU A 10 -17.71 -13.18 6.55
CA GLU A 10 -19.08 -13.67 6.35
C GLU A 10 -19.62 -13.29 4.96
N ALA A 11 -19.34 -12.06 4.49
CA ALA A 11 -19.70 -11.66 3.14
C ALA A 11 -19.01 -12.52 2.07
N ALA A 12 -17.72 -12.82 2.24
CA ALA A 12 -16.98 -13.70 1.35
C ALA A 12 -17.56 -15.13 1.30
N LEU A 13 -17.90 -15.70 2.47
CA LEU A 13 -18.58 -16.99 2.56
C LEU A 13 -19.97 -16.98 1.92
N ASN A 14 -20.74 -15.89 2.08
CA ASN A 14 -22.05 -15.75 1.44
C ASN A 14 -21.94 -15.70 -0.08
N LEU A 15 -20.91 -15.03 -0.62
CA LEU A 15 -20.63 -14.98 -2.05
C LEU A 15 -20.16 -16.35 -2.57
N LYS A 16 -19.34 -17.08 -1.80
CA LYS A 16 -18.91 -18.45 -2.12
C LYS A 16 -20.10 -19.40 -2.26
N GLN A 17 -21.10 -19.30 -1.38
CA GLN A 17 -22.36 -20.08 -1.49
C GLN A 17 -23.15 -19.76 -2.76
N ARG A 18 -22.97 -18.56 -3.33
CA ARG A 18 -23.55 -18.15 -4.62
C ARG A 18 -22.66 -18.52 -5.82
N GLY A 19 -21.57 -19.26 -5.62
CA GLY A 19 -20.64 -19.66 -6.66
C GLY A 19 -19.65 -18.57 -7.09
N ILE A 20 -19.54 -17.47 -6.32
CA ILE A 20 -18.62 -16.37 -6.63
C ILE A 20 -17.30 -16.59 -5.88
N ILE A 21 -16.20 -16.64 -6.62
CA ILE A 21 -14.84 -16.77 -6.05
C ILE A 21 -14.41 -15.40 -5.51
N THR A 22 -14.07 -15.34 -4.23
CA THR A 22 -13.54 -14.14 -3.58
C THR A 22 -12.20 -14.45 -2.94
N LYS A 23 -11.32 -13.44 -2.89
CA LYS A 23 -10.00 -13.50 -2.25
C LYS A 23 -9.80 -12.23 -1.42
N PRO A 24 -10.39 -12.15 -0.22
CA PRO A 24 -10.31 -10.95 0.60
C PRO A 24 -8.86 -10.66 1.01
N GLU A 25 -8.47 -9.39 0.95
CA GLU A 25 -7.20 -8.90 1.48
C GLU A 25 -7.54 -7.88 2.57
N ILE A 26 -7.17 -8.17 3.83
CA ILE A 26 -7.45 -7.32 4.98
C ILE A 26 -6.18 -6.55 5.33
N MET A 27 -6.24 -5.22 5.24
CA MET A 27 -5.09 -4.35 5.42
C MET A 27 -5.21 -3.55 6.73
N ILE A 28 -4.14 -3.57 7.54
CA ILE A 28 -4.04 -2.80 8.78
C ILE A 28 -3.35 -1.46 8.48
N PRO A 29 -3.99 -0.30 8.76
CA PRO A 29 -3.41 1.03 8.51
C PRO A 29 -2.48 1.47 9.66
N LEU A 30 -1.68 2.50 9.39
CA LEU A 30 -0.85 3.27 10.33
C LEU A 30 0.06 2.45 11.25
N VAL A 31 0.46 1.26 10.80
CA VAL A 31 1.42 0.43 11.53
C VAL A 31 2.77 1.14 11.55
N GLY A 32 3.40 1.26 12.73
CA GLY A 32 4.77 1.76 12.88
C GLY A 32 5.73 0.73 13.47
N THR A 33 5.21 -0.33 14.10
CA THR A 33 5.95 -1.37 14.82
C THR A 33 5.47 -2.77 14.45
N PHE A 34 6.31 -3.78 14.67
CA PHE A 34 5.93 -5.18 14.43
C PHE A 34 4.84 -5.62 15.39
N GLU A 35 4.90 -5.18 16.64
CA GLU A 35 3.97 -5.52 17.70
C GLU A 35 2.57 -4.98 17.43
N GLU A 36 2.44 -3.76 16.91
CA GLU A 36 1.15 -3.20 16.46
C GLU A 36 0.51 -4.06 15.36
N PHE A 37 1.30 -4.48 14.36
CA PHE A 37 0.84 -5.36 13.30
C PHE A 37 0.36 -6.70 13.84
N VAL A 38 1.19 -7.36 14.65
CA VAL A 38 0.89 -8.68 15.24
C VAL A 38 -0.38 -8.63 16.10
N ALA A 39 -0.54 -7.59 16.91
CA ALA A 39 -1.72 -7.43 17.76
C ALA A 39 -3.01 -7.39 16.92
N GLN A 40 -3.03 -6.64 15.82
CA GLN A 40 -4.19 -6.56 14.94
C GLN A 40 -4.38 -7.83 14.10
N GLU A 41 -3.29 -8.41 13.59
CA GLU A 41 -3.33 -9.64 12.82
C GLU A 41 -3.91 -10.81 13.63
N ASN A 42 -3.52 -10.94 14.90
CA ASN A 42 -4.06 -12.00 15.77
C ASN A 42 -5.58 -11.85 15.94
N VAL A 43 -6.07 -10.64 16.19
CA VAL A 43 -7.52 -10.37 16.27
C VAL A 43 -8.24 -10.77 14.98
N ILE A 44 -7.66 -10.46 13.82
CA ILE A 44 -8.22 -10.84 12.50
C ILE A 44 -8.26 -12.37 12.35
N ARG A 45 -7.15 -13.06 12.62
CA ARG A 45 -7.05 -14.52 12.43
C ARG A 45 -7.94 -15.29 13.40
N GLU A 46 -7.95 -14.93 14.68
CA GLU A 46 -8.82 -15.54 15.68
C GLU A 46 -10.31 -15.37 15.33
N THR A 47 -10.69 -14.16 14.89
CA THR A 47 -12.07 -13.88 14.46
C THR A 47 -12.46 -14.72 13.23
N ALA A 48 -11.58 -14.82 12.23
CA ALA A 48 -11.81 -15.63 11.04
C ALA A 48 -11.96 -17.11 11.39
N GLU A 49 -11.11 -17.66 12.25
CA GLU A 49 -11.18 -19.04 12.71
C GLU A 49 -12.49 -19.37 13.44
N LEU A 50 -12.98 -18.45 14.28
CA LEU A 50 -14.28 -18.60 14.94
C LEU A 50 -15.41 -18.70 13.92
N ILE A 51 -15.44 -17.80 12.93
CA ILE A 51 -16.46 -17.80 11.88
C ILE A 51 -16.37 -19.07 11.05
N PHE A 52 -15.17 -19.55 10.72
CA PHE A 52 -15.02 -20.80 9.97
C PHE A 52 -15.56 -22.01 10.73
N LYS A 53 -15.38 -22.05 12.05
CA LYS A 53 -15.98 -23.09 12.92
C LYS A 53 -17.50 -22.99 12.96
N GLU A 54 -18.05 -21.77 13.13
CA GLU A 54 -19.49 -21.51 13.15
C GLU A 54 -20.17 -21.88 11.82
N ARG A 55 -19.55 -21.52 10.71
CA ARG A 55 -20.08 -21.70 9.34
C ARG A 55 -19.78 -23.07 8.76
N LYS A 56 -18.84 -23.83 9.36
CA LYS A 56 -18.31 -25.10 8.85
C LYS A 56 -17.82 -24.99 7.40
N ASP A 57 -17.24 -23.84 7.06
CA ASP A 57 -16.69 -23.52 5.75
C ASP A 57 -15.56 -22.51 5.91
N SER A 58 -14.70 -22.38 4.91
CA SER A 58 -13.56 -21.45 4.92
C SER A 58 -13.40 -20.72 3.59
N VAL A 59 -12.67 -19.60 3.63
CA VAL A 59 -12.24 -18.87 2.45
C VAL A 59 -10.77 -18.48 2.63
N GLU A 60 -10.00 -18.51 1.55
CA GLU A 60 -8.64 -17.99 1.55
C GLU A 60 -8.67 -16.46 1.65
N TYR A 61 -7.83 -15.89 2.52
CA TYR A 61 -7.66 -14.45 2.66
C TYR A 61 -6.21 -14.13 3.02
N MET A 62 -5.80 -12.89 2.78
CA MET A 62 -4.48 -12.38 3.16
C MET A 62 -4.62 -11.29 4.23
N VAL A 63 -3.62 -11.18 5.10
CA VAL A 63 -3.49 -10.06 6.05
C VAL A 63 -2.18 -9.32 5.78
N GLY A 64 -2.31 -8.04 5.47
CA GLY A 64 -1.18 -7.18 5.15
C GLY A 64 -1.31 -5.83 5.84
N THR A 65 -0.45 -4.90 5.48
CA THR A 65 -0.43 -3.59 6.11
C THR A 65 -0.11 -2.46 5.15
N MET A 66 -0.60 -1.28 5.49
CA MET A 66 -0.21 -0.06 4.83
C MET A 66 1.18 0.38 5.33
N ILE A 67 2.10 0.63 4.41
CA ILE A 67 3.39 1.24 4.72
C ILE A 67 3.28 2.73 4.47
N GLU A 68 2.87 3.44 5.50
CA GLU A 68 2.58 4.88 5.47
C GLU A 68 3.22 5.68 6.62
N ILE A 69 3.90 4.97 7.53
CA ILE A 69 4.74 5.55 8.58
C ILE A 69 6.22 5.34 8.18
N PRO A 70 7.08 6.37 8.23
CA PRO A 70 8.50 6.22 7.88
C PRO A 70 9.19 5.09 8.65
N ARG A 71 8.85 4.91 9.94
CA ARG A 71 9.35 3.81 10.77
C ARG A 71 8.97 2.43 10.22
N ALA A 72 7.80 2.27 9.62
CA ALA A 72 7.40 0.99 9.02
C ALA A 72 8.24 0.65 7.80
N ALA A 73 8.58 1.62 6.95
CA ALA A 73 9.50 1.41 5.84
C ALA A 73 10.91 1.03 6.35
N LEU A 74 11.40 1.71 7.39
CA LEU A 74 12.67 1.38 8.05
C LEU A 74 12.66 -0.03 8.65
N MET A 75 11.56 -0.46 9.24
CA MET A 75 11.45 -1.77 9.91
C MET A 75 10.71 -2.82 9.07
N ALA A 76 10.63 -2.61 7.76
CA ALA A 76 9.81 -3.41 6.86
C ALA A 76 10.17 -4.90 6.87
N ASN A 77 11.45 -5.25 7.08
CA ASN A 77 11.89 -6.63 7.23
C ASN A 77 11.25 -7.34 8.43
N LYS A 78 11.00 -6.63 9.54
CA LYS A 78 10.32 -7.20 10.71
C LYS A 78 8.84 -7.39 10.46
N ILE A 79 8.18 -6.38 9.89
CA ILE A 79 6.75 -6.44 9.57
C ILE A 79 6.47 -7.57 8.56
N ALA A 80 7.36 -7.75 7.58
CA ALA A 80 7.27 -8.81 6.58
C ALA A 80 7.47 -10.24 7.11
N GLU A 81 7.88 -10.43 8.39
CA GLU A 81 7.91 -11.76 9.01
C GLU A 81 6.50 -12.38 9.08
N ARG A 82 5.45 -11.55 9.09
CA ARG A 82 4.06 -12.00 9.14
C ARG A 82 3.10 -11.38 8.12
N ALA A 83 3.44 -10.22 7.55
CA ALA A 83 2.59 -9.59 6.55
C ALA A 83 2.61 -10.35 5.21
N ASP A 84 1.41 -10.61 4.68
CA ASP A 84 1.23 -11.26 3.39
C ASP A 84 1.42 -10.28 2.21
N PHE A 85 1.19 -8.99 2.44
CA PHE A 85 1.39 -7.93 1.46
C PHE A 85 1.64 -6.56 2.11
N PHE A 86 2.25 -5.65 1.36
CA PHE A 86 2.37 -4.22 1.67
C PHE A 86 1.63 -3.37 0.66
N SER A 87 1.01 -2.30 1.13
CA SER A 87 0.52 -1.21 0.27
C SER A 87 1.10 0.11 0.75
N PHE A 88 1.86 0.80 -0.07
CA PHE A 88 2.38 2.12 0.29
C PHE A 88 1.25 3.16 0.26
N GLY A 89 0.92 3.70 1.44
CA GLY A 89 0.04 4.84 1.62
C GLY A 89 0.83 6.11 1.45
N THR A 90 1.16 6.46 0.21
CA THR A 90 2.15 7.53 -0.06
C THR A 90 1.65 8.93 0.30
N ASN A 91 0.35 9.16 0.44
CA ASN A 91 -0.16 10.44 0.92
C ASN A 91 0.34 10.73 2.34
N ASP A 92 0.10 9.80 3.27
CA ASP A 92 0.54 9.89 4.67
C ASP A 92 2.06 9.74 4.79
N LEU A 93 2.67 8.87 3.98
CA LEU A 93 4.13 8.73 3.96
C LEU A 93 4.82 10.04 3.53
N THR A 94 4.31 10.73 2.50
CA THR A 94 4.79 12.06 2.10
C THR A 94 4.62 13.06 3.23
N GLN A 95 3.44 13.12 3.84
CA GLN A 95 3.16 14.03 4.96
C GLN A 95 4.16 13.84 6.10
N MET A 96 4.42 12.60 6.51
CA MET A 96 5.34 12.29 7.61
C MET A 96 6.82 12.46 7.23
N THR A 97 7.17 12.28 5.96
CA THR A 97 8.56 12.44 5.48
C THR A 97 8.93 13.91 5.33
N PHE A 98 8.05 14.72 4.74
CA PHE A 98 8.26 16.16 4.59
C PHE A 98 7.95 16.95 5.87
N GLY A 99 7.12 16.39 6.77
CA GLY A 99 6.53 17.15 7.87
C GLY A 99 5.45 18.14 7.39
N TYR A 100 4.79 17.84 6.26
CA TYR A 100 3.78 18.72 5.66
C TYR A 100 2.38 18.21 5.97
N SER A 101 1.64 18.94 6.80
CA SER A 101 0.19 18.74 6.94
C SER A 101 -0.49 19.05 5.61
N ARG A 102 -1.13 18.06 4.99
CA ARG A 102 -1.79 18.22 3.69
C ARG A 102 -2.88 19.30 3.73
N ASP A 103 -3.58 19.42 4.86
CA ASP A 103 -4.64 20.43 5.07
C ASP A 103 -4.08 21.86 5.22
N ASP A 104 -2.81 22.00 5.60
CA ASP A 104 -2.15 23.30 5.80
C ASP A 104 -1.19 23.67 4.67
N ALA A 105 -0.73 22.70 3.88
CA ALA A 105 0.32 22.86 2.90
C ALA A 105 -0.04 23.86 1.79
N GLY A 106 -1.34 24.00 1.48
CA GLY A 106 -1.84 24.98 0.51
C GLY A 106 -1.50 26.45 0.85
N LYS A 107 -1.14 26.74 2.12
CA LYS A 107 -0.75 28.09 2.56
C LYS A 107 0.66 28.48 2.10
N PHE A 108 1.55 27.51 1.84
CA PHE A 108 2.96 27.78 1.52
C PHE A 108 3.48 27.05 0.28
N LEU A 109 2.89 25.92 -0.13
CA LEU A 109 3.31 25.17 -1.32
C LEU A 109 3.34 26.01 -2.59
N PRO A 110 2.34 26.89 -2.89
CA PRO A 110 2.40 27.74 -4.07
C PRO A 110 3.65 28.64 -4.10
N ILE A 111 4.06 29.17 -2.93
CA ILE A 111 5.26 30.00 -2.80
C ILE A 111 6.52 29.17 -3.04
N TYR A 112 6.56 27.92 -2.58
CA TYR A 112 7.69 27.02 -2.78
C TYR A 112 7.86 26.66 -4.26
N LEU A 113 6.76 26.42 -4.98
CA LEU A 113 6.75 26.15 -6.41
C LEU A 113 7.19 27.39 -7.21
N GLU A 114 6.63 28.56 -6.90
CA GLU A 114 6.99 29.82 -7.57
C GLU A 114 8.48 30.16 -7.41
N LYS A 115 9.04 29.90 -6.21
CA LYS A 115 10.47 30.13 -5.92
C LYS A 115 11.39 29.00 -6.40
N GLY A 116 10.84 27.92 -6.97
CA GLY A 116 11.62 26.76 -7.39
C GLY A 116 12.28 25.99 -6.23
N ILE A 117 11.80 26.17 -4.99
CA ILE A 117 12.25 25.38 -3.82
C ILE A 117 11.81 23.92 -4.01
N LEU A 118 10.59 23.73 -4.52
CA LEU A 118 10.09 22.43 -4.98
C LEU A 118 9.81 22.52 -6.47
N LYS A 119 10.10 21.43 -7.20
CA LYS A 119 9.80 21.34 -8.63
C LYS A 119 8.33 20.98 -8.89
N HIS A 120 7.74 20.19 -8.00
CA HIS A 120 6.38 19.68 -8.09
C HIS A 120 5.74 19.66 -6.70
N ASP A 121 4.41 19.63 -6.65
CA ASP A 121 3.69 19.32 -5.41
C ASP A 121 3.96 17.85 -5.03
N PRO A 122 4.58 17.57 -3.87
CA PRO A 122 4.94 16.22 -3.47
C PRO A 122 3.74 15.32 -3.13
N PHE A 123 2.51 15.87 -3.05
CA PHE A 123 1.28 15.11 -2.90
C PHE A 123 0.62 14.74 -4.24
N GLU A 124 1.10 15.31 -5.35
CA GLU A 124 0.65 14.98 -6.70
C GLU A 124 1.66 14.09 -7.43
N VAL A 125 2.95 14.47 -7.35
CA VAL A 125 4.08 13.76 -7.95
C VAL A 125 4.94 13.19 -6.84
N LEU A 126 5.17 11.88 -6.84
CA LEU A 126 5.95 11.22 -5.81
C LEU A 126 7.36 11.80 -5.77
N ASP A 127 7.76 12.31 -4.60
CA ASP A 127 9.14 12.71 -4.34
C ASP A 127 10.06 11.48 -4.35
N GLN A 128 10.79 11.29 -5.45
CA GLN A 128 11.68 10.14 -5.62
C GLN A 128 12.98 10.27 -4.80
N GLU A 129 13.40 11.50 -4.45
CA GLU A 129 14.66 11.75 -3.75
C GLU A 129 14.53 11.55 -2.24
N GLY A 130 13.35 11.75 -1.64
CA GLY A 130 13.08 11.48 -0.23
C GLY A 130 12.12 10.31 -0.03
N VAL A 131 10.83 10.52 -0.30
CA VAL A 131 9.76 9.51 -0.07
C VAL A 131 10.04 8.21 -0.85
N GLY A 132 10.54 8.33 -2.08
CA GLY A 132 10.93 7.20 -2.92
C GLY A 132 11.99 6.30 -2.29
N GLN A 133 12.93 6.86 -1.51
CA GLN A 133 13.90 6.03 -0.79
C GLN A 133 13.24 5.14 0.25
N LEU A 134 12.21 5.63 0.94
CA LEU A 134 11.44 4.82 1.90
C LEU A 134 10.64 3.73 1.18
N VAL A 135 10.06 4.04 0.01
CA VAL A 135 9.35 3.05 -0.81
C VAL A 135 10.30 1.94 -1.28
N ALA A 136 11.46 2.31 -1.84
CA ALA A 136 12.45 1.36 -2.31
C ALA A 136 13.01 0.50 -1.17
N MET A 137 13.42 1.14 -0.06
CA MET A 137 13.95 0.45 1.12
C MET A 137 12.92 -0.49 1.75
N GLY A 138 11.67 -0.04 1.89
CA GLY A 138 10.60 -0.85 2.45
C GLY A 138 10.30 -2.09 1.60
N THR A 139 10.31 -1.92 0.27
CA THR A 139 10.12 -3.02 -0.70
C THR A 139 11.26 -4.04 -0.61
N GLU A 140 12.50 -3.57 -0.67
CA GLU A 140 13.70 -4.41 -0.58
C GLU A 140 13.74 -5.19 0.74
N ARG A 141 13.62 -4.49 1.87
CA ARG A 141 13.66 -5.10 3.21
C ARG A 141 12.51 -6.08 3.43
N GLY A 142 11.31 -5.74 2.97
CA GLY A 142 10.15 -6.63 3.05
C GLY A 142 10.38 -7.93 2.29
N ARG A 143 10.83 -7.83 1.03
CA ARG A 143 11.09 -9.01 0.18
C ARG A 143 12.32 -9.82 0.61
N ALA A 144 13.30 -9.20 1.26
CA ALA A 144 14.42 -9.91 1.87
C ALA A 144 13.96 -10.91 2.95
N THR A 145 12.91 -10.56 3.71
CA THR A 145 12.30 -11.47 4.70
C THR A 145 11.28 -12.42 4.07
N ASN A 146 10.41 -11.91 3.20
CA ASN A 146 9.37 -12.69 2.53
C ASN A 146 9.48 -12.52 1.00
N PRO A 147 10.17 -13.43 0.29
CA PRO A 147 10.36 -13.33 -1.17
C PRO A 147 9.06 -13.36 -1.99
N ARG A 148 7.94 -13.78 -1.39
CA ARG A 148 6.61 -13.82 -2.03
C ARG A 148 5.71 -12.65 -1.61
N LEU A 149 6.26 -11.68 -0.86
CA LEU A 149 5.54 -10.50 -0.42
C LEU A 149 5.05 -9.70 -1.63
N LYS A 150 3.73 -9.56 -1.74
CA LYS A 150 3.12 -8.64 -2.70
C LYS A 150 3.30 -7.21 -2.18
N VAL A 151 3.69 -6.30 -3.06
CA VAL A 151 3.93 -4.90 -2.72
C VAL A 151 3.24 -4.02 -3.75
N GLY A 152 2.36 -3.15 -3.31
CA GLY A 152 1.75 -2.15 -4.18
C GLY A 152 1.76 -0.76 -3.56
N ILE A 153 1.11 0.17 -4.25
CA ILE A 153 0.92 1.56 -3.83
C ILE A 153 -0.55 1.93 -4.00
N CYS A 154 -1.07 2.74 -3.09
CA CYS A 154 -2.41 3.31 -3.18
C CYS A 154 -2.36 4.83 -2.94
N GLY A 155 -3.30 5.55 -3.56
CA GLY A 155 -3.45 7.00 -3.40
C GLY A 155 -3.26 7.74 -4.72
N GLU A 156 -2.99 9.04 -4.62
CA GLU A 156 -2.92 9.91 -5.80
C GLU A 156 -1.74 9.58 -6.71
N HIS A 157 -0.59 9.25 -6.11
CA HIS A 157 0.61 8.86 -6.84
C HIS A 157 0.41 7.59 -7.69
N GLY A 158 -0.51 6.71 -7.30
CA GLY A 158 -0.82 5.47 -8.06
C GLY A 158 -1.41 5.72 -9.45
N GLY A 159 -1.84 6.95 -9.75
CA GLY A 159 -2.34 7.34 -11.07
C GLY A 159 -1.54 8.46 -11.73
N GLU A 160 -0.37 8.83 -11.21
CA GLU A 160 0.51 9.86 -11.78
C GLU A 160 1.61 9.17 -12.61
N PRO A 161 1.76 9.48 -13.92
CA PRO A 161 2.62 8.71 -14.81
C PRO A 161 4.07 8.51 -14.34
N SER A 162 4.73 9.55 -13.84
CA SER A 162 6.12 9.45 -13.40
C SER A 162 6.29 8.63 -12.12
N SER A 163 5.30 8.72 -11.22
CA SER A 163 5.21 7.94 -9.99
C SER A 163 4.93 6.46 -10.30
N VAL A 164 4.08 6.17 -11.29
CA VAL A 164 3.83 4.80 -11.77
C VAL A 164 5.10 4.19 -12.38
N GLU A 165 5.83 4.96 -13.19
CA GLU A 165 7.12 4.54 -13.74
C GLU A 165 8.15 4.25 -12.63
N PHE A 166 8.22 5.10 -11.60
CA PHE A 166 9.04 4.84 -10.41
C PHE A 166 8.65 3.54 -9.70
N CYS A 167 7.35 3.30 -9.50
CA CYS A 167 6.86 2.07 -8.87
C CYS A 167 7.25 0.82 -9.67
N TYR A 168 7.12 0.87 -11.00
CA TYR A 168 7.57 -0.20 -11.88
C TYR A 168 9.07 -0.47 -11.73
N ASN A 169 9.91 0.59 -11.77
CA ASN A 169 11.36 0.46 -11.65
C ASN A 169 11.81 -0.04 -10.27
N THR A 170 11.04 0.26 -9.22
CA THR A 170 11.25 -0.23 -7.85
C THR A 170 10.76 -1.68 -7.68
N GLY A 171 10.09 -2.24 -8.69
CA GLY A 171 9.62 -3.61 -8.71
C GLY A 171 8.32 -3.84 -7.94
N LEU A 172 7.49 -2.82 -7.73
CA LEU A 172 6.15 -3.00 -7.16
C LEU A 172 5.29 -3.88 -8.08
N ASP A 173 4.42 -4.69 -7.48
CA ASP A 173 3.53 -5.64 -8.16
C ASP A 173 2.30 -4.95 -8.78
N TYR A 174 1.82 -3.86 -8.17
CA TYR A 174 0.67 -3.12 -8.67
C TYR A 174 0.66 -1.64 -8.24
N VAL A 175 -0.12 -0.85 -8.97
CA VAL A 175 -0.53 0.50 -8.58
C VAL A 175 -2.05 0.55 -8.45
N SER A 176 -2.57 1.28 -7.47
CA SER A 176 -4.00 1.44 -7.22
C SER A 176 -4.36 2.93 -7.18
N CYS A 177 -5.33 3.32 -7.99
CA CYS A 177 -5.74 4.72 -8.19
C CYS A 177 -7.26 4.84 -8.31
N SER A 178 -7.77 6.07 -8.32
CA SER A 178 -9.19 6.33 -8.54
C SER A 178 -9.67 5.77 -9.89
N PRO A 179 -10.96 5.40 -10.03
CA PRO A 179 -11.46 4.71 -11.23
C PRO A 179 -11.15 5.43 -12.55
N PHE A 180 -11.26 6.76 -12.57
CA PHE A 180 -10.99 7.56 -13.78
C PHE A 180 -9.51 7.64 -14.15
N ARG A 181 -8.59 7.38 -13.21
CA ARG A 181 -7.14 7.37 -13.45
C ARG A 181 -6.63 5.99 -13.87
N VAL A 182 -7.45 4.93 -13.81
CA VAL A 182 -7.05 3.57 -14.22
C VAL A 182 -6.51 3.52 -15.66
N PRO A 183 -7.13 4.16 -16.68
CA PRO A 183 -6.57 4.18 -18.02
C PRO A 183 -5.19 4.84 -18.09
N ILE A 184 -4.97 5.93 -17.33
CA ILE A 184 -3.69 6.65 -17.27
C ILE A 184 -2.62 5.74 -16.65
N ALA A 185 -2.91 5.12 -15.51
CA ALA A 185 -1.99 4.21 -14.83
C ALA A 185 -1.59 3.03 -15.72
N ARG A 186 -2.54 2.46 -16.47
CA ARG A 186 -2.27 1.37 -17.43
C ARG A 186 -1.32 1.79 -18.56
N VAL A 187 -1.54 2.97 -19.15
CA VAL A 187 -0.67 3.49 -20.22
C VAL A 187 0.72 3.80 -19.67
N ALA A 188 0.81 4.46 -18.51
CA ALA A 188 2.07 4.76 -17.86
C ALA A 188 2.88 3.49 -17.51
N ALA A 189 2.23 2.46 -16.95
CA ALA A 189 2.87 1.19 -16.64
C ALA A 189 3.39 0.48 -17.89
N ALA A 190 2.63 0.50 -18.99
CA ALA A 190 3.06 -0.07 -20.27
C ALA A 190 4.26 0.68 -20.86
N GLN A 191 4.25 2.03 -20.79
CA GLN A 191 5.38 2.85 -21.23
C GLN A 191 6.64 2.57 -20.41
N ALA A 192 6.51 2.45 -19.08
CA ALA A 192 7.61 2.11 -18.19
C ALA A 192 8.23 0.74 -18.56
N ALA A 193 7.37 -0.27 -18.78
CA ALA A 193 7.83 -1.59 -19.20
C ALA A 193 8.55 -1.58 -20.55
N ILE A 194 8.05 -0.84 -21.54
CA ILE A 194 8.69 -0.73 -22.86
C ILE A 194 10.06 -0.03 -22.75
N LYS A 195 10.16 1.07 -22.01
CA LYS A 195 11.42 1.79 -21.82
C LYS A 195 12.48 0.91 -21.16
N ASN A 196 12.09 0.08 -20.19
CA ASN A 196 13.02 -0.79 -19.47
C ASN A 196 13.62 -1.89 -20.37
N VAL A 197 12.85 -2.43 -21.32
CA VAL A 197 13.34 -3.41 -22.30
C VAL A 197 14.31 -2.81 -23.34
N LEU A 198 14.23 -1.50 -23.57
CA LEU A 198 15.05 -0.80 -24.57
C LEU A 198 16.39 -0.29 -24.00
N ASN A 199 16.57 -0.33 -22.68
CA ASN A 199 17.80 0.10 -21.98
C ASN A 199 18.63 -1.11 -21.55
#